data_AF-A0A5L3RTE7-F1
#
_entry.id   AF-A0A5L3RTE7-F1
#
_cell.length_a   1.000
_cell.length_b   1.000
_cell.length_c   1.000
_cell.angle_alpha   90.00
_cell.angle_beta   90.00
_cell.angle_gamma   90.00
#
_symmetry.space_group_name_H-M   'P 1'
#
loop_
_entity.id
_entity.type
_entity.pdbx_description
1 polymer ?
#
loop_
_entity_poly.entity_id
_entity_poly.type
_entity_poly.pdbx_seq_one_letter_code
_entity_poly.pdbx_strand_id
1 'polypeptide(L)'
;MKIVIAPDSFKESATAVEVANAIKKGWTKARPADQISLAPVSDGGEGFLTVLSESSEVELFQAEVTNLNGHKITASYGILASQETAIIESANTIELDLIPAVDRNPAYASSKGVGELILAALNHNVKKIIIGLGGSGTNDGGAGLIQALGVALLDKNKQPIPPGGIHLQELAYIDASNLNPKLKNIQFQIACDVTNPLLGENGATFVFGAQKGATPEMLVQLERAMQNYGAKLDQFSSQKITTKKGAGAAGGIASGLMTFLNADVLSGSALVMELSNMKDKMKDADIVIVGEGRMDKQSMMGKIPVQIAQEAKKQGCFVLAIVGSLALENNIAQQHGIDAFFPNIPEITDLPTLFENTTKNLERTAENIAKLTLIGK
;
A
#
# COMPACT_ATOMS: atom_id res chain seq x y z
N MET A 1 12.49 29.36 -8.38
CA MET A 1 12.24 28.09 -9.11
C MET A 1 10.99 27.47 -8.54
N LYS A 2 10.27 26.68 -9.33
CA LYS A 2 9.14 25.87 -8.89
C LYS A 2 9.58 24.42 -8.72
N ILE A 3 9.32 23.86 -7.55
CA ILE A 3 9.83 22.56 -7.14
C ILE A 3 8.67 21.72 -6.63
N VAL A 4 8.58 20.49 -7.12
CA VAL A 4 7.66 19.48 -6.58
C VAL A 4 8.46 18.43 -5.85
N ILE A 5 8.09 18.15 -4.61
CA ILE A 5 8.72 17.12 -3.78
C ILE A 5 7.72 15.98 -3.61
N ALA A 6 7.94 14.88 -4.33
CA ALA A 6 7.07 13.72 -4.41
C ALA A 6 7.77 12.40 -4.04
N PRO A 7 8.24 12.27 -2.79
CA PRO A 7 8.87 11.03 -2.31
C PRO A 7 7.82 10.00 -1.90
N ASP A 8 8.21 8.73 -1.95
CA ASP A 8 7.58 7.63 -1.24
C ASP A 8 8.14 7.54 0.20
N SER A 9 7.56 6.68 1.03
CA SER A 9 8.06 6.42 2.38
C SER A 9 9.46 5.78 2.37
N PHE A 10 10.19 6.01 3.46
CA PHE A 10 11.42 5.31 3.77
C PHE A 10 11.04 4.24 4.79
N LYS A 11 10.73 3.03 4.30
CA LYS A 11 10.24 1.91 5.11
C LYS A 11 11.00 1.76 6.42
N GLU A 12 10.26 1.52 7.51
CA GLU A 12 10.74 1.38 8.88
C GLU A 12 11.40 2.64 9.49
N SER A 13 11.42 3.76 8.76
CA SER A 13 12.19 4.94 9.17
C SER A 13 11.44 6.26 9.13
N ALA A 14 10.77 6.57 8.02
CA ALA A 14 10.04 7.84 7.88
C ALA A 14 8.89 7.71 6.88
N THR A 15 7.75 8.29 7.21
CA THR A 15 6.60 8.41 6.32
C THR A 15 6.91 9.28 5.11
N ALA A 16 6.16 9.12 4.01
CA ALA A 16 6.35 9.96 2.82
C ALA A 16 6.21 11.47 3.14
N VAL A 17 5.32 11.82 4.06
CA VAL A 17 5.10 13.20 4.56
C VAL A 17 6.33 13.72 5.30
N GLU A 18 6.90 12.94 6.22
CA GLU A 18 8.12 13.32 6.94
C GLU A 18 9.31 13.50 5.99
N VAL A 19 9.45 12.60 5.00
CA VAL A 19 10.48 12.69 3.97
C VAL A 19 10.32 13.99 3.16
N ALA A 20 9.10 14.27 2.69
CA ALA A 20 8.80 15.46 1.91
C ALA A 20 9.09 16.76 2.69
N ASN A 21 8.68 16.81 3.96
CA ASN A 21 8.93 17.94 4.85
C ASN A 21 10.42 18.14 5.15
N ALA A 22 11.17 17.05 5.39
CA ALA A 22 12.61 17.11 5.62
C ALA A 22 13.36 17.68 4.39
N ILE A 23 13.01 17.22 3.19
CA ILE A 23 13.58 17.72 1.93
C ILE A 23 13.25 19.21 1.76
N LYS A 24 11.97 19.61 1.96
CA LYS A 24 11.57 21.02 1.90
C LYS A 24 12.34 21.89 2.88
N LYS A 25 12.49 21.42 4.12
CA LYS A 25 13.24 22.14 5.16
C LYS A 25 14.68 22.37 4.75
N GLY A 26 15.36 21.34 4.26
CA GLY A 26 16.73 21.42 3.75
C GLY A 26 16.86 22.37 2.57
N TRP A 27 15.99 22.23 1.58
CA TRP A 27 15.97 23.08 0.39
C TRP A 27 15.77 24.55 0.73
N THR A 28 14.80 24.84 1.60
CA THR A 28 14.41 26.21 1.99
C THR A 28 15.56 26.96 2.69
N LYS A 29 16.41 26.27 3.46
CA LYS A 29 17.58 26.90 4.10
C LYS A 29 18.53 27.54 3.09
N ALA A 30 18.77 26.88 1.97
CA ALA A 30 19.66 27.38 0.93
C ALA A 30 18.92 28.29 -0.08
N ARG A 31 17.62 28.05 -0.31
CA ARG A 31 16.84 28.73 -1.34
C ARG A 31 15.43 29.11 -0.84
N PRO A 32 15.32 30.10 0.07
CA PRO A 32 14.05 30.46 0.72
C PRO A 32 13.00 31.09 -0.20
N ALA A 33 13.41 31.57 -1.38
CA ALA A 33 12.53 32.23 -2.35
C ALA A 33 11.95 31.28 -3.42
N ASP A 34 12.34 29.99 -3.42
CA ASP A 34 11.76 29.03 -4.35
C ASP A 34 10.34 28.62 -3.91
N GLN A 35 9.48 28.34 -4.91
CA GLN A 35 8.12 27.86 -4.68
C GLN A 35 8.16 26.33 -4.57
N ILE A 36 7.75 25.79 -3.42
CA ILE A 36 7.82 24.36 -3.14
C ILE A 36 6.42 23.80 -2.93
N SER A 37 6.04 22.83 -3.75
CA SER A 37 4.84 22.01 -3.57
C SER A 37 5.23 20.65 -3.01
N LEU A 38 4.59 20.23 -1.92
CA LEU A 38 4.71 18.87 -1.41
C LEU A 38 3.65 18.00 -2.09
N ALA A 39 4.06 16.82 -2.51
CA ALA A 39 3.18 15.82 -3.10
C ALA A 39 3.67 14.42 -2.69
N PRO A 40 3.75 14.11 -1.38
CA PRO A 40 4.15 12.78 -0.92
C PRO A 40 3.27 11.72 -1.57
N VAL A 41 3.82 10.53 -1.79
CA VAL A 41 3.13 9.45 -2.50
C VAL A 41 3.21 8.13 -1.75
N SER A 42 2.36 7.18 -2.12
CA SER A 42 2.32 5.80 -1.63
C SER A 42 1.85 4.90 -2.78
N ASP A 43 2.28 3.64 -2.84
CA ASP A 43 1.88 2.68 -3.88
C ASP A 43 0.57 1.91 -3.57
N GLY A 44 -0.24 2.44 -2.65
CA GLY A 44 -1.43 1.76 -2.12
C GLY A 44 -1.14 0.91 -0.88
N GLY A 45 0.10 0.94 -0.39
CA GLY A 45 0.50 0.36 0.89
C GLY A 45 0.29 1.29 2.08
N GLU A 46 1.19 1.21 3.05
CA GLU A 46 1.14 2.00 4.28
C GLU A 46 1.19 3.52 3.98
N GLY A 47 0.35 4.28 4.66
CA GLY A 47 0.25 5.73 4.52
C GLY A 47 -0.52 6.19 3.29
N PHE A 48 -1.17 5.27 2.56
CA PHE A 48 -1.98 5.58 1.37
C PHE A 48 -3.11 6.58 1.67
N LEU A 49 -3.86 6.37 2.75
CA LEU A 49 -4.93 7.27 3.18
C LEU A 49 -4.38 8.63 3.61
N THR A 50 -3.27 8.64 4.35
CA THR A 50 -2.60 9.87 4.80
C THR A 50 -2.16 10.73 3.62
N VAL A 51 -1.46 10.12 2.66
CA VAL A 51 -1.03 10.77 1.41
C VAL A 51 -2.20 11.36 0.63
N LEU A 52 -3.29 10.61 0.49
CA LEU A 52 -4.46 11.10 -0.22
C LEU A 52 -5.15 12.24 0.55
N SER A 53 -5.23 12.16 1.88
CA SER A 53 -5.83 13.22 2.69
C SER A 53 -5.08 14.56 2.65
N GLU A 54 -3.76 14.55 2.44
CA GLU A 54 -3.00 15.78 2.27
C GLU A 54 -3.06 16.33 0.84
N SER A 55 -3.20 15.44 -0.15
CA SER A 55 -3.08 15.78 -1.56
C SER A 55 -4.41 16.04 -2.27
N SER A 56 -5.52 15.63 -1.67
CA SER A 56 -6.88 15.71 -2.20
C SER A 56 -7.88 16.11 -1.11
N GLU A 57 -9.08 16.52 -1.51
CA GLU A 57 -10.17 16.86 -0.58
C GLU A 57 -10.80 15.59 0.01
N VAL A 58 -10.02 14.79 0.74
CA VAL A 58 -10.54 13.59 1.43
C VAL A 58 -10.90 13.97 2.86
N GLU A 59 -12.16 13.78 3.23
CA GLU A 59 -12.62 13.88 4.60
C GLU A 59 -12.37 12.54 5.30
N LEU A 60 -11.72 12.58 6.47
CA LEU A 60 -11.41 11.41 7.27
C LEU A 60 -12.53 11.09 8.25
N PHE A 61 -12.93 9.84 8.28
CA PHE A 61 -13.89 9.28 9.20
C PHE A 61 -13.27 8.15 10.01
N GLN A 62 -13.86 7.86 11.16
CA GLN A 62 -13.42 6.79 12.05
C GLN A 62 -14.56 5.80 12.30
N ALA A 63 -14.18 4.54 12.52
CA ALA A 63 -15.10 3.49 12.94
C ALA A 63 -14.42 2.56 13.95
N GLU A 64 -15.21 2.01 14.88
CA GLU A 64 -14.74 0.92 15.73
C GLU A 64 -14.76 -0.38 14.93
N VAL A 65 -13.60 -1.02 14.79
CA VAL A 65 -13.40 -2.25 14.01
C VAL A 65 -12.56 -3.25 14.79
N THR A 66 -12.51 -4.48 14.30
CA THR A 66 -11.75 -5.59 14.84
C THR A 66 -10.40 -5.69 14.14
N ASN A 67 -9.31 -5.52 14.88
CA ASN A 67 -7.95 -5.68 14.36
C ASN A 67 -7.62 -7.14 14.06
N LEU A 68 -6.43 -7.39 13.50
CA LEU A 68 -6.07 -8.75 13.07
C LEU A 68 -6.00 -9.79 14.21
N ASN A 69 -5.83 -9.38 15.46
CA ASN A 69 -5.81 -10.26 16.63
C ASN A 69 -7.18 -10.38 17.32
N GLY A 70 -8.24 -9.79 16.76
CA GLY A 70 -9.59 -9.88 17.30
C GLY A 70 -9.98 -8.77 18.30
N HIS A 71 -9.10 -7.82 18.59
CA HIS A 71 -9.38 -6.71 19.52
C HIS A 71 -10.11 -5.57 18.82
N LYS A 72 -10.95 -4.84 19.56
CA LYS A 72 -11.58 -3.61 19.06
C LYS A 72 -10.59 -2.45 19.06
N ILE A 73 -10.53 -1.74 17.93
CA ILE A 73 -9.70 -0.55 17.71
C ILE A 73 -10.53 0.51 16.98
N THR A 74 -10.09 1.76 17.04
CA THR A 74 -10.61 2.81 16.17
C THR A 74 -9.73 2.89 14.93
N ALA A 75 -10.31 2.73 13.74
CA ALA A 75 -9.60 2.81 12.46
C ALA A 75 -10.20 3.90 11.57
N SER A 76 -9.34 4.50 10.74
CA SER A 76 -9.70 5.58 9.84
C SER A 76 -9.96 5.09 8.42
N TYR A 77 -10.89 5.76 7.73
CA TYR A 77 -11.13 5.66 6.30
C TYR A 77 -11.45 7.05 5.73
N GLY A 78 -11.31 7.23 4.43
CA GLY A 78 -11.52 8.52 3.77
C GLY A 78 -12.73 8.50 2.85
N ILE A 79 -13.38 9.65 2.69
CA ILE A 79 -14.37 9.90 1.63
C ILE A 79 -13.89 11.12 0.84
N LEU A 80 -13.74 10.98 -0.48
CA LEU A 80 -13.45 12.11 -1.36
C LEU A 80 -14.61 13.13 -1.30
N ALA A 81 -14.32 14.44 -1.35
CA ALA A 81 -15.32 15.51 -1.19
C ALA A 81 -16.47 15.47 -2.21
N SER A 82 -16.27 14.82 -3.36
CA SER A 82 -17.36 14.50 -4.29
C SER A 82 -18.41 13.54 -3.69
N GLN A 83 -18.15 12.95 -2.51
CA GLN A 83 -18.92 11.96 -1.76
C GLN A 83 -19.25 10.66 -2.52
N GLU A 84 -18.63 10.43 -3.68
CA GLU A 84 -18.90 9.24 -4.48
C GLU A 84 -17.89 8.11 -4.27
N THR A 85 -16.73 8.39 -3.67
CA THR A 85 -15.64 7.41 -3.55
C THR A 85 -15.09 7.35 -2.12
N ALA A 86 -15.13 6.16 -1.51
CA ALA A 86 -14.42 5.87 -0.27
C ALA A 86 -13.02 5.34 -0.54
N ILE A 87 -12.08 5.69 0.33
CA ILE A 87 -10.71 5.19 0.37
C ILE A 87 -10.53 4.42 1.67
N ILE A 88 -10.17 3.15 1.56
CA ILE A 88 -9.88 2.28 2.69
C ILE A 88 -8.44 1.80 2.57
N GLU A 89 -7.69 1.89 3.65
CA GLU A 89 -6.35 1.32 3.75
C GLU A 89 -6.39 0.12 4.69
N SER A 90 -5.97 -1.05 4.21
CA SER A 90 -6.02 -2.26 5.04
C SER A 90 -5.14 -2.16 6.29
N ALA A 91 -3.97 -1.52 6.19
CA ALA A 91 -3.05 -1.30 7.32
C ALA A 91 -3.75 -0.65 8.53
N ASN A 92 -4.67 0.31 8.33
CA ASN A 92 -5.43 0.92 9.43
C ASN A 92 -6.20 -0.07 10.32
N THR A 93 -6.38 -1.31 9.88
CA THR A 93 -7.00 -2.39 10.67
C THR A 93 -6.08 -3.58 10.94
N ILE A 94 -5.16 -3.86 10.02
CA ILE A 94 -4.38 -5.10 10.01
C ILE A 94 -2.89 -4.86 9.74
N GLU A 95 -2.35 -3.73 10.16
CA GLU A 95 -0.93 -3.38 10.00
C GLU A 95 0.00 -4.34 10.76
N LEU A 96 0.99 -4.85 10.05
CA LEU A 96 2.00 -5.77 10.55
C LEU A 96 2.97 -5.08 11.53
N ASP A 97 3.30 -3.81 11.27
CA ASP A 97 4.36 -3.10 11.99
C ASP A 97 3.91 -2.58 13.37
N LEU A 98 2.60 -2.51 13.61
CA LEU A 98 2.05 -2.30 14.95
C LEU A 98 2.10 -3.54 15.85
N ILE A 99 2.48 -4.70 15.30
CA ILE A 99 2.56 -5.95 16.05
C ILE A 99 4.02 -6.30 16.33
N PRO A 100 4.40 -6.43 17.62
CA PRO A 100 5.71 -6.93 18.01
C PRO A 100 6.02 -8.25 17.32
N ALA A 101 7.25 -8.42 16.83
CA ALA A 101 7.62 -9.59 16.04
C ALA A 101 7.29 -10.94 16.72
N VAL A 102 7.38 -10.98 18.06
CA VAL A 102 7.07 -12.15 18.90
C VAL A 102 5.58 -12.51 18.94
N ASP A 103 4.70 -11.54 18.68
CA ASP A 103 3.24 -11.68 18.75
C ASP A 103 2.63 -11.89 17.35
N ARG A 104 3.45 -11.85 16.29
CA ARG A 104 3.00 -12.03 14.90
C ARG A 104 2.64 -13.50 14.66
N ASN A 105 1.37 -13.76 14.35
CA ASN A 105 0.91 -15.10 14.01
C ASN A 105 -0.13 -15.07 12.87
N PRO A 106 0.30 -15.21 11.60
CA PRO A 106 -0.58 -15.04 10.46
C PRO A 106 -1.59 -16.18 10.30
N ALA A 107 -1.42 -17.28 11.05
CA ALA A 107 -2.31 -18.43 11.01
C ALA A 107 -3.69 -18.12 11.62
N TYR A 108 -3.73 -17.25 12.63
CA TYR A 108 -4.95 -16.86 13.35
C TYR A 108 -5.37 -15.42 13.07
N ALA A 109 -4.50 -14.63 12.43
CA ALA A 109 -4.77 -13.27 12.03
C ALA A 109 -5.97 -13.17 11.07
N SER A 110 -6.88 -12.21 11.31
CA SER A 110 -8.11 -12.03 10.54
C SER A 110 -8.20 -10.68 9.83
N SER A 111 -8.72 -10.68 8.60
CA SER A 111 -9.00 -9.46 7.82
C SER A 111 -10.36 -8.79 8.12
N LYS A 112 -11.05 -9.22 9.18
CA LYS A 112 -12.42 -8.78 9.52
C LYS A 112 -12.59 -7.26 9.58
N GLY A 113 -11.64 -6.54 10.19
CA GLY A 113 -11.71 -5.09 10.32
C GLY A 113 -11.79 -4.35 8.99
N VAL A 114 -11.17 -4.88 7.93
CA VAL A 114 -11.27 -4.30 6.58
C VAL A 114 -12.72 -4.36 6.07
N GLY A 115 -13.40 -5.48 6.29
CA GLY A 115 -14.81 -5.63 5.94
C GLY A 115 -15.72 -4.71 6.77
N GLU A 116 -15.41 -4.51 8.05
CA GLU A 116 -16.13 -3.56 8.90
C GLU A 116 -15.92 -2.11 8.44
N LEU A 117 -14.73 -1.72 7.95
CA LEU A 117 -14.52 -0.41 7.32
C LEU A 117 -15.32 -0.25 6.02
N ILE A 118 -15.42 -1.30 5.19
CA ILE A 118 -16.29 -1.27 4.01
C ILE A 118 -17.73 -0.99 4.44
N LEU A 119 -18.24 -1.68 5.45
CA LEU A 119 -19.59 -1.43 5.97
C LEU A 119 -19.78 -0.01 6.51
N ALA A 120 -18.78 0.53 7.21
CA ALA A 120 -18.81 1.91 7.69
C ALA A 120 -18.90 2.92 6.53
N ALA A 121 -18.11 2.71 5.46
CA ALA A 121 -18.11 3.55 4.27
C ALA A 121 -19.48 3.56 3.55
N LEU A 122 -20.24 2.45 3.60
CA LEU A 122 -21.59 2.38 3.00
C LEU A 122 -22.62 3.32 3.66
N ASN A 123 -22.32 3.90 4.82
CA ASN A 123 -23.19 4.89 5.45
C ASN A 123 -23.12 6.27 4.78
N HIS A 124 -22.17 6.46 3.86
CA HIS A 124 -21.93 7.74 3.16
C HIS A 124 -22.44 7.77 1.72
N ASN A 125 -23.32 6.83 1.34
CA ASN A 125 -23.89 6.74 -0.02
C ASN A 125 -22.86 6.73 -1.16
N VAL A 126 -21.66 6.22 -0.90
CA VAL A 126 -20.61 6.10 -1.91
C VAL A 126 -21.06 5.20 -3.07
N LYS A 127 -20.47 5.43 -4.24
CA LYS A 127 -20.68 4.61 -5.45
C LYS A 127 -19.44 3.78 -5.78
N LYS A 128 -18.29 4.14 -5.22
CA LYS A 128 -17.00 3.51 -5.44
C LYS A 128 -16.25 3.34 -4.12
N ILE A 129 -15.55 2.23 -3.97
CA ILE A 129 -14.63 2.00 -2.85
C ILE A 129 -13.28 1.55 -3.42
N ILE A 130 -12.24 2.30 -3.08
CA ILE A 130 -10.85 1.99 -3.40
C ILE A 130 -10.20 1.44 -2.14
N ILE A 131 -9.55 0.29 -2.25
CA ILE A 131 -8.92 -0.40 -1.13
C ILE A 131 -7.42 -0.55 -1.38
N GLY A 132 -6.60 0.09 -0.56
CA GLY A 132 -5.15 -0.08 -0.51
C GLY A 132 -4.77 -1.37 0.23
N LEU A 133 -4.04 -2.25 -0.45
CA LEU A 133 -3.61 -3.55 0.07
C LEU A 133 -2.08 -3.59 0.24
N GLY A 134 -1.59 -3.01 1.33
CA GLY A 134 -0.20 -3.18 1.79
C GLY A 134 -0.09 -3.18 3.31
N GLY A 135 1.10 -3.52 3.81
CA GLY A 135 1.38 -3.57 5.25
C GLY A 135 0.61 -4.65 6.05
N SER A 136 -0.12 -5.56 5.39
CA SER A 136 -1.00 -6.52 6.08
C SER A 136 -0.26 -7.55 6.92
N GLY A 137 -0.74 -7.84 8.13
CA GLY A 137 -0.31 -8.93 9.00
C GLY A 137 -1.06 -10.26 8.84
N THR A 138 -2.02 -10.36 7.91
CA THR A 138 -2.91 -11.53 7.76
C THR A 138 -2.48 -12.49 6.65
N ASN A 139 -2.91 -13.74 6.71
CA ASN A 139 -2.82 -14.72 5.61
C ASN A 139 -4.10 -15.56 5.52
N ASP A 140 -5.26 -14.90 5.57
CA ASP A 140 -6.59 -15.52 5.65
C ASP A 140 -7.38 -15.48 4.34
N GLY A 141 -6.77 -15.08 3.22
CA GLY A 141 -7.45 -15.05 1.92
C GLY A 141 -8.60 -14.04 1.83
N GLY A 142 -8.69 -13.10 2.77
CA GLY A 142 -9.86 -12.22 2.88
C GLY A 142 -11.09 -12.89 3.49
N ALA A 143 -10.95 -14.07 4.11
CA ALA A 143 -12.04 -14.77 4.75
C ALA A 143 -12.70 -13.94 5.86
N GLY A 144 -11.91 -13.30 6.73
CA GLY A 144 -12.46 -12.41 7.76
C GLY A 144 -13.23 -11.24 7.15
N LEU A 145 -12.68 -10.63 6.10
CA LEU A 145 -13.31 -9.53 5.36
C LEU A 145 -14.68 -9.94 4.83
N ILE A 146 -14.76 -11.03 4.06
CA ILE A 146 -16.03 -11.43 3.43
C ILE A 146 -17.06 -11.95 4.45
N GLN A 147 -16.59 -12.54 5.57
CA GLN A 147 -17.46 -12.89 6.69
C GLN A 147 -18.11 -11.64 7.31
N ALA A 148 -17.35 -10.56 7.49
CA ALA A 148 -17.91 -9.29 7.97
C ALA A 148 -19.00 -8.74 7.02
N LEU A 149 -18.85 -8.97 5.71
CA LEU A 149 -19.81 -8.53 4.69
C LEU A 149 -21.07 -9.41 4.59
N GLY A 150 -21.12 -10.53 5.32
CA GLY A 150 -22.28 -11.42 5.39
C GLY A 150 -22.11 -12.76 4.68
N VAL A 151 -20.93 -13.10 4.18
CA VAL A 151 -20.65 -14.44 3.62
C VAL A 151 -20.41 -15.44 4.74
N ALA A 152 -21.16 -16.54 4.76
CA ALA A 152 -20.90 -17.63 5.68
C ALA A 152 -19.90 -18.63 5.06
N LEU A 153 -18.79 -18.83 5.77
CA LEU A 153 -17.78 -19.84 5.47
C LEU A 153 -18.00 -21.00 6.43
N LEU A 154 -18.40 -22.17 5.92
CA LEU A 154 -18.94 -23.26 6.72
C LEU A 154 -18.13 -24.55 6.57
N ASP A 155 -17.99 -25.28 7.67
CA ASP A 155 -17.40 -26.61 7.71
C ASP A 155 -18.33 -27.70 7.14
N LYS A 156 -17.88 -28.96 7.16
CA LYS A 156 -18.66 -30.11 6.68
C LYS A 156 -19.97 -30.33 7.45
N ASN A 157 -20.07 -29.82 8.69
CA ASN A 157 -21.25 -29.90 9.55
C ASN A 157 -22.14 -28.65 9.44
N LYS A 158 -21.88 -27.76 8.46
CA LYS A 158 -22.57 -26.49 8.25
C LYS A 158 -22.40 -25.49 9.42
N GLN A 159 -21.35 -25.62 10.21
CA GLN A 159 -21.00 -24.65 11.25
C GLN A 159 -20.01 -23.62 10.72
N PRO A 160 -20.08 -22.35 11.15
CA PRO A 160 -19.09 -21.35 10.77
C PRO A 160 -17.67 -21.74 11.15
N ILE A 161 -16.71 -21.60 10.23
CA ILE A 161 -15.29 -21.78 10.55
C ILE A 161 -14.79 -20.59 11.39
N PRO A 162 -13.85 -20.81 12.33
CA PRO A 162 -13.25 -19.72 13.11
C PRO A 162 -12.44 -18.75 12.23
N PRO A 163 -12.16 -17.52 12.72
CA PRO A 163 -11.26 -16.59 12.06
C PRO A 163 -9.83 -17.14 11.95
N GLY A 164 -9.12 -16.75 10.89
CA GLY A 164 -7.71 -17.10 10.67
C GLY A 164 -7.48 -18.03 9.48
N GLY A 165 -6.36 -17.85 8.80
CA GLY A 165 -6.03 -18.59 7.58
C GLY A 165 -5.90 -20.10 7.79
N ILE A 166 -5.54 -20.56 8.98
CA ILE A 166 -5.38 -21.99 9.25
C ILE A 166 -6.69 -22.76 9.15
N HIS A 167 -7.81 -22.14 9.54
CA HIS A 167 -9.14 -22.77 9.55
C HIS A 167 -9.74 -22.90 8.15
N LEU A 168 -9.14 -22.29 7.14
CA LEU A 168 -9.56 -22.47 5.75
C LEU A 168 -9.42 -23.92 5.27
N GLN A 169 -8.61 -24.75 5.94
CA GLN A 169 -8.55 -26.19 5.68
C GLN A 169 -9.88 -26.91 5.98
N GLU A 170 -10.71 -26.35 6.88
CA GLU A 170 -11.97 -26.94 7.32
C GLU A 170 -13.14 -26.53 6.42
N LEU A 171 -12.93 -25.53 5.54
CA LEU A 171 -13.98 -24.98 4.68
C LEU A 171 -14.55 -26.05 3.72
N ALA A 172 -15.84 -26.31 3.85
CA ALA A 172 -16.57 -27.20 2.96
C ALA A 172 -17.53 -26.44 2.03
N TYR A 173 -18.17 -25.38 2.54
CA TYR A 173 -19.22 -24.64 1.84
C TYR A 173 -19.07 -23.12 2.00
N ILE A 174 -19.44 -22.40 0.95
CA ILE A 174 -19.57 -20.94 0.92
C ILE A 174 -21.05 -20.63 0.71
N ASP A 175 -21.62 -19.79 1.57
CA ASP A 175 -22.98 -19.25 1.42
C ASP A 175 -22.94 -17.73 1.45
N ALA A 176 -23.28 -17.11 0.32
CA ALA A 176 -23.31 -15.65 0.15
C ALA A 176 -24.74 -15.07 0.13
N SER A 177 -25.75 -15.85 0.54
CA SER A 177 -27.15 -15.41 0.54
C SER A 177 -27.40 -14.18 1.44
N ASN A 178 -26.59 -14.00 2.47
CA ASN A 178 -26.66 -12.88 3.41
C ASN A 178 -25.63 -11.76 3.11
N LEU A 179 -24.98 -11.80 1.94
CA LEU A 179 -24.08 -10.72 1.53
C LEU A 179 -24.84 -9.39 1.52
N ASN A 180 -24.27 -8.35 2.14
CA ASN A 180 -24.95 -7.08 2.30
C ASN A 180 -25.42 -6.51 0.94
N PRO A 181 -26.74 -6.31 0.74
CA PRO A 181 -27.29 -5.96 -0.57
C PRO A 181 -26.83 -4.58 -1.06
N LYS A 182 -26.41 -3.67 -0.17
CA LYS A 182 -25.87 -2.36 -0.55
C LYS A 182 -24.60 -2.46 -1.37
N LEU A 183 -23.83 -3.56 -1.25
CA LEU A 183 -22.57 -3.78 -1.97
C LEU A 183 -22.77 -3.94 -3.48
N LYS A 184 -23.96 -4.37 -3.93
CA LYS A 184 -24.23 -4.71 -5.33
C LYS A 184 -24.04 -3.54 -6.30
N ASN A 185 -24.29 -2.32 -5.82
CA ASN A 185 -24.24 -1.10 -6.65
C ASN A 185 -22.95 -0.30 -6.45
N ILE A 186 -21.94 -0.89 -5.82
CA ILE A 186 -20.67 -0.25 -5.53
C ILE A 186 -19.61 -0.79 -6.48
N GLN A 187 -18.84 0.10 -7.10
CA GLN A 187 -17.64 -0.26 -7.82
C GLN A 187 -16.48 -0.46 -6.84
N PHE A 188 -15.83 -1.62 -6.87
CA PHE A 188 -14.68 -1.91 -6.03
C PHE A 188 -13.38 -1.90 -6.84
N GLN A 189 -12.37 -1.21 -6.32
CA GLN A 189 -11.04 -1.16 -6.90
C GLN A 189 -10.01 -1.48 -5.82
N ILE A 190 -9.00 -2.25 -6.20
CA ILE A 190 -7.86 -2.60 -5.36
C ILE A 190 -6.66 -1.81 -5.88
N ALA A 191 -6.05 -1.01 -5.01
CA ALA A 191 -4.78 -0.34 -5.28
C ALA A 191 -3.65 -1.27 -4.83
N CYS A 192 -2.98 -1.91 -5.79
CA CYS A 192 -1.90 -2.84 -5.48
C CYS A 192 -0.93 -3.02 -6.66
N ASP A 193 0.36 -2.89 -6.39
CA ASP A 193 1.41 -3.07 -7.40
C ASP A 193 2.01 -4.50 -7.40
N VAL A 194 1.56 -5.40 -6.51
CA VAL A 194 2.00 -6.81 -6.57
C VAL A 194 1.15 -7.64 -7.53
N THR A 195 1.81 -8.50 -8.31
CA THR A 195 1.14 -9.35 -9.31
C THR A 195 1.03 -10.81 -8.89
N ASN A 196 1.52 -11.15 -7.69
CA ASN A 196 1.53 -12.49 -7.13
C ASN A 196 0.13 -13.15 -7.18
N PRO A 197 0.01 -14.41 -7.66
CA PRO A 197 -1.22 -15.16 -7.60
C PRO A 197 -1.57 -15.55 -6.15
N LEU A 198 -2.72 -16.19 -5.95
CA LEU A 198 -3.11 -16.63 -4.61
C LEU A 198 -2.19 -17.76 -4.08
N LEU A 199 -1.86 -18.71 -4.94
CA LEU A 199 -1.24 -20.00 -4.59
C LEU A 199 0.12 -20.21 -5.26
N GLY A 200 0.87 -21.21 -4.76
CA GLY A 200 2.13 -21.68 -5.33
C GLY A 200 3.34 -20.92 -4.81
N GLU A 201 4.53 -21.24 -5.33
CA GLU A 201 5.82 -20.68 -4.86
C GLU A 201 5.86 -19.13 -4.91
N ASN A 202 5.19 -18.55 -5.90
CA ASN A 202 5.05 -17.09 -6.04
C ASN A 202 3.74 -16.55 -5.41
N GLY A 203 3.00 -17.37 -4.67
CA GLY A 203 1.71 -17.07 -4.08
C GLY A 203 1.79 -16.27 -2.77
N ALA A 204 0.63 -15.95 -2.21
CA ALA A 204 0.51 -15.12 -1.01
C ALA A 204 1.32 -15.68 0.17
N THR A 205 1.14 -16.98 0.45
CA THR A 205 1.71 -17.65 1.63
C THR A 205 3.23 -17.72 1.54
N PHE A 206 3.78 -18.28 0.46
CA PHE A 206 5.23 -18.52 0.38
C PHE A 206 6.05 -17.24 0.19
N VAL A 207 5.51 -16.22 -0.49
CA VAL A 207 6.23 -14.97 -0.71
C VAL A 207 6.17 -14.04 0.50
N PHE A 208 5.01 -13.93 1.17
CA PHE A 208 4.79 -12.91 2.19
C PHE A 208 4.51 -13.46 3.59
N GLY A 209 4.36 -14.78 3.77
CA GLY A 209 4.03 -15.35 5.08
C GLY A 209 5.17 -15.26 6.09
N ALA A 210 6.43 -15.42 5.66
CA ALA A 210 7.59 -15.43 6.55
C ALA A 210 7.78 -14.09 7.29
N GLN A 211 7.69 -12.97 6.57
CA GLN A 211 7.77 -11.62 7.19
C GLN A 211 6.61 -11.35 8.18
N LYS A 212 5.49 -12.06 8.02
CA LYS A 212 4.32 -11.99 8.92
C LYS A 212 4.44 -12.92 10.13
N GLY A 213 5.56 -13.62 10.32
CA GLY A 213 5.80 -14.51 11.45
C GLY A 213 5.50 -16.00 11.20
N ALA A 214 5.21 -16.42 9.97
CA ALA A 214 4.99 -17.84 9.68
C ALA A 214 6.32 -18.63 9.71
N THR A 215 6.37 -19.70 10.49
CA THR A 215 7.47 -20.69 10.42
C THR A 215 7.38 -21.51 9.13
N PRO A 216 8.47 -22.20 8.71
CA PRO A 216 8.42 -23.09 7.54
C PRO A 216 7.29 -24.12 7.59
N GLU A 217 6.99 -24.67 8.77
CA GLU A 217 5.88 -25.61 8.97
C GLU A 217 4.52 -24.92 8.83
N MET A 218 4.37 -23.71 9.38
CA MET A 218 3.16 -22.91 9.23
C MET A 218 2.91 -22.54 7.76
N LEU A 219 3.94 -22.22 6.99
CA LEU A 219 3.80 -21.91 5.56
C LEU A 219 3.18 -23.08 4.80
N VAL A 220 3.63 -24.32 5.06
CA VAL A 220 3.06 -25.50 4.42
C VAL A 220 1.60 -25.73 4.82
N GLN A 221 1.27 -25.51 6.10
CA GLN A 221 -0.11 -25.65 6.59
C GLN A 221 -1.03 -24.58 6.00
N LEU A 222 -0.60 -23.32 6.02
CA LEU A 222 -1.35 -22.18 5.49
C LEU A 222 -1.54 -22.31 3.99
N GLU A 223 -0.54 -22.80 3.25
CA GLU A 223 -0.69 -23.03 1.82
C GLU A 223 -1.75 -24.10 1.53
N ARG A 224 -1.76 -25.22 2.28
CA ARG A 224 -2.81 -26.24 2.11
C ARG A 224 -4.20 -25.69 2.43
N ALA A 225 -4.31 -24.90 3.48
CA ALA A 225 -5.56 -24.23 3.84
C ALA A 225 -6.01 -23.26 2.73
N MET A 226 -5.08 -22.48 2.19
CA MET A 226 -5.32 -21.55 1.08
C MET A 226 -5.68 -22.29 -0.22
N GLN A 227 -5.07 -23.45 -0.50
CA GLN A 227 -5.42 -24.28 -1.64
C GLN A 227 -6.86 -24.79 -1.56
N ASN A 228 -7.31 -25.23 -0.38
CA ASN A 228 -8.71 -25.61 -0.17
C ASN A 228 -9.62 -24.41 -0.41
N TYR A 229 -9.32 -23.26 0.20
CA TYR A 229 -10.09 -22.03 0.01
C TYR A 229 -10.15 -21.60 -1.45
N GLY A 230 -9.01 -21.53 -2.13
CA GLY A 230 -8.89 -21.16 -3.53
C GLY A 230 -9.72 -22.07 -4.44
N ALA A 231 -9.74 -23.39 -4.18
CA ALA A 231 -10.60 -24.31 -4.92
C ALA A 231 -12.09 -23.99 -4.73
N LYS A 232 -12.51 -23.56 -3.54
CA LYS A 232 -13.89 -23.11 -3.28
C LYS A 232 -14.21 -21.78 -3.94
N LEU A 233 -13.26 -20.83 -3.96
CA LEU A 233 -13.41 -19.57 -4.68
C LEU A 233 -13.57 -19.79 -6.19
N ASP A 234 -12.73 -20.64 -6.79
CA ASP A 234 -12.82 -20.97 -8.22
C ASP A 234 -14.13 -21.70 -8.58
N GLN A 235 -14.72 -22.45 -7.63
CA GLN A 235 -16.05 -23.07 -7.81
C GLN A 235 -17.19 -22.05 -7.68
N PHE A 236 -17.03 -21.04 -6.82
CA PHE A 236 -18.05 -20.02 -6.57
C PHE A 236 -18.05 -18.93 -7.65
N SER A 237 -16.87 -18.58 -8.17
CA SER A 237 -16.69 -17.54 -9.17
C SER A 237 -16.84 -18.07 -10.60
N SER A 238 -17.28 -17.20 -11.51
CA SER A 238 -17.23 -17.48 -12.96
C SER A 238 -15.81 -17.40 -13.53
N GLN A 239 -14.85 -16.93 -12.75
CA GLN A 239 -13.46 -16.70 -13.14
C GLN A 239 -12.52 -17.52 -12.27
N LYS A 240 -11.37 -17.91 -12.82
CA LYS A 240 -10.33 -18.62 -12.07
C LYS A 240 -9.51 -17.66 -11.21
N ILE A 241 -10.00 -17.40 -10.00
CA ILE A 241 -9.44 -16.44 -9.04
C ILE A 241 -8.04 -16.85 -8.59
N THR A 242 -7.79 -18.15 -8.37
CA THR A 242 -6.50 -18.64 -7.88
C THR A 242 -5.30 -18.22 -8.76
N THR A 243 -5.54 -18.09 -10.07
CA THR A 243 -4.52 -17.72 -11.08
C THR A 243 -4.54 -16.25 -11.48
N LYS A 244 -5.48 -15.45 -10.98
CA LYS A 244 -5.54 -14.02 -11.30
C LYS A 244 -4.30 -13.30 -10.77
N LYS A 245 -3.76 -12.40 -11.59
CA LYS A 245 -2.67 -11.51 -11.17
C LYS A 245 -3.14 -10.65 -10.00
N GLY A 246 -2.32 -10.55 -8.96
CA GLY A 246 -2.59 -9.79 -7.76
C GLY A 246 -3.56 -10.44 -6.77
N ALA A 247 -4.10 -11.64 -7.06
CA ALA A 247 -5.01 -12.32 -6.15
C ALA A 247 -4.37 -12.66 -4.79
N GLY A 248 -3.04 -12.77 -4.73
CA GLY A 248 -2.30 -12.99 -3.49
C GLY A 248 -2.01 -11.75 -2.65
N ALA A 249 -2.38 -10.55 -3.13
CA ALA A 249 -2.14 -9.31 -2.41
C ALA A 249 -2.74 -9.33 -1.00
N ALA A 250 -1.97 -8.76 -0.06
CA ALA A 250 -2.31 -8.70 1.37
C ALA A 250 -2.76 -10.05 1.98
N GLY A 251 -2.01 -11.13 1.73
CA GLY A 251 -2.34 -12.45 2.29
C GLY A 251 -3.57 -13.10 1.64
N GLY A 252 -3.85 -12.71 0.40
CA GLY A 252 -4.99 -13.20 -0.38
C GLY A 252 -6.28 -12.42 -0.20
N ILE A 253 -6.28 -11.29 0.53
CA ILE A 253 -7.48 -10.43 0.68
C ILE A 253 -8.07 -10.03 -0.68
N ALA A 254 -7.20 -9.76 -1.66
CA ALA A 254 -7.63 -9.45 -3.02
C ALA A 254 -8.50 -10.56 -3.63
N SER A 255 -8.21 -11.84 -3.34
CA SER A 255 -9.02 -12.97 -3.85
C SER A 255 -10.45 -12.95 -3.34
N GLY A 256 -10.68 -12.60 -2.07
CA GLY A 256 -12.01 -12.39 -1.50
C GLY A 256 -12.75 -11.22 -2.16
N LEU A 257 -12.08 -10.07 -2.28
CA LEU A 257 -12.65 -8.88 -2.93
C LEU A 257 -13.02 -9.15 -4.40
N MET A 258 -12.14 -9.82 -5.16
CA MET A 258 -12.40 -10.21 -6.55
C MET A 258 -13.58 -11.18 -6.66
N THR A 259 -13.69 -12.15 -5.74
CA THR A 259 -14.71 -13.21 -5.83
C THR A 259 -16.10 -12.69 -5.49
N PHE A 260 -16.24 -11.92 -4.41
CA PHE A 260 -17.54 -11.55 -3.87
C PHE A 260 -18.00 -10.15 -4.26
N LEU A 261 -17.06 -9.26 -4.62
CA LEU A 261 -17.35 -7.86 -4.92
C LEU A 261 -16.95 -7.46 -6.36
N ASN A 262 -16.47 -8.42 -7.16
CA ASN A 262 -15.96 -8.18 -8.52
C ASN A 262 -14.93 -7.04 -8.58
N ALA A 263 -14.08 -6.92 -7.56
CA ALA A 263 -13.11 -5.83 -7.48
C ALA A 263 -12.03 -5.95 -8.57
N ASP A 264 -11.72 -4.81 -9.20
CA ASP A 264 -10.66 -4.70 -10.20
C ASP A 264 -9.33 -4.34 -9.53
N VAL A 265 -8.24 -5.03 -9.88
CA VAL A 265 -6.90 -4.63 -9.45
C VAL A 265 -6.35 -3.59 -10.41
N LEU A 266 -6.03 -2.43 -9.85
CA LEU A 266 -5.36 -1.35 -10.54
C LEU A 266 -3.96 -1.16 -9.95
N SER A 267 -3.07 -0.60 -10.76
CA SER A 267 -1.78 -0.14 -10.23
C SER A 267 -2.05 0.95 -9.20
N GLY A 268 -1.55 0.71 -7.98
CA GLY A 268 -1.73 1.63 -6.87
C GLY A 268 -1.05 2.96 -7.17
N SER A 269 0.15 2.91 -7.74
CA SER A 269 0.88 4.09 -8.19
C SER A 269 0.17 4.91 -9.26
N ALA A 270 -0.44 4.27 -10.27
CA ALA A 270 -1.24 4.98 -11.26
C ALA A 270 -2.45 5.69 -10.63
N LEU A 271 -3.15 5.00 -9.72
CA LEU A 271 -4.31 5.54 -9.03
C LEU A 271 -3.94 6.73 -8.13
N VAL A 272 -2.82 6.64 -7.43
CA VAL A 272 -2.31 7.73 -6.57
C VAL A 272 -1.96 8.95 -7.41
N MET A 273 -1.31 8.77 -8.55
CA MET A 273 -1.02 9.89 -9.46
C MET A 273 -2.29 10.59 -9.95
N GLU A 274 -3.35 9.83 -10.24
CA GLU A 274 -4.65 10.36 -10.63
C GLU A 274 -5.32 11.13 -9.47
N LEU A 275 -5.49 10.48 -8.31
CA LEU A 275 -6.22 11.04 -7.17
C LEU A 275 -5.50 12.24 -6.53
N SER A 276 -4.17 12.25 -6.53
CA SER A 276 -3.36 13.36 -5.96
C SER A 276 -3.20 14.54 -6.93
N ASN A 277 -3.81 14.45 -8.12
CA ASN A 277 -3.64 15.38 -9.24
C ASN A 277 -2.16 15.69 -9.55
N MET A 278 -1.32 14.64 -9.55
CA MET A 278 0.14 14.78 -9.62
C MET A 278 0.59 15.49 -10.90
N LYS A 279 -0.07 15.19 -12.03
CA LYS A 279 0.27 15.78 -13.33
C LYS A 279 0.16 17.30 -13.32
N ASP A 280 -0.91 17.83 -12.75
CA ASP A 280 -1.12 19.28 -12.65
C ASP A 280 -0.17 19.92 -11.65
N LYS A 281 0.19 19.23 -10.56
CA LYS A 281 1.18 19.73 -9.59
C LYS A 281 2.56 19.91 -10.23
N MET A 282 2.94 18.98 -11.11
CA MET A 282 4.21 19.03 -11.85
C MET A 282 4.22 20.02 -13.01
N LYS A 283 3.05 20.53 -13.43
CA LYS A 283 2.96 21.51 -14.50
C LYS A 283 3.81 22.75 -14.18
N ASP A 284 4.65 23.15 -15.11
CA ASP A 284 5.58 24.28 -14.99
C ASP A 284 6.63 24.13 -13.86
N ALA A 285 6.84 22.92 -13.33
CA ALA A 285 7.89 22.68 -12.35
C ALA A 285 9.27 22.65 -13.03
N ASP A 286 10.23 23.35 -12.45
CA ASP A 286 11.63 23.30 -12.90
C ASP A 286 12.28 21.98 -12.46
N ILE A 287 12.00 21.57 -11.22
CA ILE A 287 12.61 20.40 -10.58
C ILE A 287 11.52 19.54 -9.92
N VAL A 288 11.59 18.23 -10.13
CA VAL A 288 10.82 17.23 -9.37
C VAL A 288 11.79 16.39 -8.55
N ILE A 289 11.57 16.32 -7.23
CA ILE A 289 12.37 15.52 -6.32
C ILE A 289 11.55 14.30 -5.91
N VAL A 290 12.00 13.12 -6.31
CA VAL A 290 11.45 11.82 -5.89
C VAL A 290 12.36 11.17 -4.84
N GLY A 291 11.91 10.08 -4.24
CA GLY A 291 12.72 9.34 -3.27
C GLY A 291 12.02 8.08 -2.77
N GLU A 292 12.82 7.14 -2.25
CA GLU A 292 12.38 5.98 -1.49
C GLU A 292 13.54 5.47 -0.61
N GLY A 293 13.26 4.62 0.38
CA GLY A 293 14.28 4.11 1.31
C GLY A 293 15.40 3.32 0.62
N ARG A 294 15.07 2.55 -0.43
CA ARG A 294 16.04 1.80 -1.22
C ARG A 294 15.62 1.76 -2.68
N MET A 295 16.46 2.32 -3.54
CA MET A 295 16.22 2.31 -4.97
C MET A 295 17.06 1.23 -5.65
N ASP A 296 16.40 0.22 -6.21
CA ASP A 296 17.01 -0.96 -6.81
C ASP A 296 16.35 -1.36 -8.15
N LYS A 297 16.70 -2.53 -8.68
CA LYS A 297 16.13 -3.02 -9.95
C LYS A 297 14.60 -3.17 -9.90
N GLN A 298 14.02 -3.49 -8.75
CA GLN A 298 12.56 -3.59 -8.61
C GLN A 298 11.90 -2.21 -8.66
N SER A 299 12.56 -1.19 -8.09
CA SER A 299 12.11 0.20 -8.25
C SER A 299 11.99 0.59 -9.73
N MET A 300 13.00 0.24 -10.53
CA MET A 300 13.03 0.51 -11.97
C MET A 300 11.95 -0.26 -12.76
N MET A 301 11.41 -1.35 -12.21
CA MET A 301 10.33 -2.12 -12.83
C MET A 301 8.93 -1.48 -12.69
N GLY A 302 8.85 -0.25 -12.16
CA GLY A 302 7.62 0.55 -12.20
C GLY A 302 7.06 0.94 -10.84
N LYS A 303 7.90 1.10 -9.80
CA LYS A 303 7.45 1.73 -8.55
C LYS A 303 7.09 3.20 -8.74
N ILE A 304 6.35 3.74 -7.78
CA ILE A 304 5.82 5.10 -7.83
C ILE A 304 6.87 6.21 -8.09
N PRO A 305 8.10 6.20 -7.52
CA PRO A 305 9.07 7.26 -7.79
C PRO A 305 9.51 7.29 -9.26
N VAL A 306 9.59 6.12 -9.90
CA VAL A 306 9.97 5.99 -11.32
C VAL A 306 8.84 6.43 -12.24
N GLN A 307 7.58 6.12 -11.91
CA GLN A 307 6.45 6.58 -12.70
C GLN A 307 6.32 8.11 -12.66
N ILE A 308 6.51 8.71 -11.48
CA ILE A 308 6.54 10.18 -11.31
C ILE A 308 7.70 10.77 -12.10
N ALA A 309 8.89 10.20 -12.02
CA ALA A 309 10.04 10.64 -12.79
C ALA A 309 9.75 10.64 -14.31
N GLN A 310 9.22 9.54 -14.84
CA GLN A 310 8.86 9.42 -16.25
C GLN A 310 7.81 10.46 -16.67
N GLU A 311 6.80 10.71 -15.84
CA GLU A 311 5.78 11.72 -16.12
C GLU A 311 6.34 13.14 -16.05
N ALA A 312 7.18 13.44 -15.07
CA ALA A 312 7.89 14.71 -14.94
C ALA A 312 8.77 15.00 -16.17
N LYS A 313 9.47 13.98 -16.71
CA LYS A 313 10.27 14.13 -17.94
C LYS A 313 9.42 14.49 -19.16
N LYS A 314 8.21 13.94 -19.28
CA LYS A 314 7.28 14.32 -20.38
C LYS A 314 6.89 15.79 -20.32
N GLN A 315 6.93 16.39 -19.12
CA GLN A 315 6.65 17.80 -18.89
C GLN A 315 7.92 18.69 -18.94
N GLY A 316 9.09 18.10 -19.23
CA GLY A 316 10.35 18.84 -19.35
C GLY A 316 11.06 19.14 -18.03
N CYS A 317 10.60 18.58 -16.92
CA CYS A 317 11.21 18.81 -15.60
C CYS A 317 12.59 18.14 -15.49
N PHE A 318 13.45 18.72 -14.64
CA PHE A 318 14.65 18.03 -14.16
C PHE A 318 14.30 17.17 -12.94
N VAL A 319 14.70 15.90 -12.94
CA VAL A 319 14.29 14.93 -11.91
C VAL A 319 15.47 14.52 -11.04
N LEU A 320 15.31 14.72 -9.74
CA LEU A 320 16.27 14.34 -8.71
C LEU A 320 15.71 13.20 -7.86
N ALA A 321 16.53 12.22 -7.53
CA ALA A 321 16.18 11.20 -6.54
C ALA A 321 17.03 11.37 -5.28
N ILE A 322 16.39 11.57 -4.13
CA ILE A 322 17.02 11.48 -2.80
C ILE A 322 16.59 10.17 -2.17
N VAL A 323 17.54 9.27 -1.91
CA VAL A 323 17.25 7.88 -1.50
C VAL A 323 17.99 7.52 -0.22
N GLY A 324 17.47 6.54 0.52
CA GLY A 324 18.21 5.98 1.67
C GLY A 324 19.45 5.23 1.22
N SER A 325 19.28 4.33 0.24
CA SER A 325 20.36 3.57 -0.38
C SER A 325 20.10 3.35 -1.87
N LEU A 326 21.18 3.14 -2.62
CA LEU A 326 21.16 2.86 -4.06
C LEU A 326 21.78 1.49 -4.32
N ALA A 327 21.03 0.63 -5.01
CA ALA A 327 21.50 -0.68 -5.47
C ALA A 327 21.30 -0.82 -6.99
N LEU A 328 21.80 0.17 -7.73
CA LEU A 328 21.71 0.27 -9.18
C LEU A 328 23.08 0.55 -9.79
N GLU A 329 23.28 0.04 -11.00
CA GLU A 329 24.38 0.47 -11.86
C GLU A 329 23.97 1.79 -12.56
N ASN A 330 24.88 2.78 -12.62
CA ASN A 330 24.58 4.14 -13.07
C ASN A 330 23.86 4.23 -14.44
N ASN A 331 24.13 3.30 -15.37
CA ASN A 331 23.55 3.32 -16.72
C ASN A 331 22.06 2.96 -16.75
N ILE A 332 21.55 2.20 -15.77
CA ILE A 332 20.14 1.79 -15.72
C ILE A 332 19.27 2.99 -15.31
N ALA A 333 19.79 3.80 -14.40
CA ALA A 333 19.01 4.79 -13.67
C ALA A 333 18.56 5.98 -14.57
N GLN A 334 19.39 6.40 -15.53
CA GLN A 334 19.04 7.44 -16.52
C GLN A 334 17.96 6.99 -17.51
N GLN A 335 17.85 5.69 -17.79
CA GLN A 335 16.84 5.16 -18.72
C GLN A 335 15.41 5.32 -18.19
N HIS A 336 15.26 5.55 -16.89
CA HIS A 336 13.97 5.65 -16.20
C HIS A 336 13.56 7.09 -15.87
N GLY A 337 14.22 8.08 -16.47
CA GLY A 337 13.80 9.49 -16.37
C GLY A 337 14.23 10.21 -15.10
N ILE A 338 15.22 9.68 -14.38
CA ILE A 338 15.84 10.36 -13.24
C ILE A 338 17.21 10.89 -13.69
N ASP A 339 17.43 12.19 -13.53
CA ASP A 339 18.63 12.87 -14.04
C ASP A 339 19.81 12.76 -13.05
N ALA A 340 19.56 12.73 -11.73
CA ALA A 340 20.60 12.56 -10.71
C ALA A 340 20.09 11.87 -9.43
N PHE A 341 21.00 11.14 -8.76
CA PHE A 341 20.71 10.33 -7.57
C PHE A 341 21.60 10.75 -6.40
N PHE A 342 21.02 10.82 -5.21
CA PHE A 342 21.70 11.24 -4.00
C PHE A 342 21.31 10.32 -2.82
N PRO A 343 22.14 9.32 -2.49
CA PRO A 343 22.04 8.62 -1.21
C PRO A 343 22.19 9.61 -0.05
N ASN A 344 21.32 9.53 0.96
CA ASN A 344 21.30 10.52 2.03
C ASN A 344 22.21 10.18 3.23
N ILE A 345 22.67 8.93 3.33
CA ILE A 345 23.46 8.42 4.45
C ILE A 345 24.81 9.16 4.53
N PRO A 346 25.13 9.84 5.66
CA PRO A 346 26.36 10.61 5.81
C PRO A 346 27.59 9.76 6.07
N GLU A 347 27.42 8.67 6.82
CA GLU A 347 28.49 7.86 7.37
C GLU A 347 27.99 6.43 7.62
N ILE A 348 28.94 5.51 7.82
CA ILE A 348 28.63 4.12 8.14
C ILE A 348 28.30 4.03 9.63
N THR A 349 27.09 3.59 9.96
CA THR A 349 26.62 3.34 11.34
C THR A 349 25.57 2.23 11.34
N ASP A 350 25.06 1.85 12.50
CA ASP A 350 24.02 0.83 12.65
C ASP A 350 22.64 1.30 12.10
N LEU A 351 21.81 0.34 11.68
CA LEU A 351 20.50 0.61 11.09
C LEU A 351 19.56 1.42 12.00
N PRO A 352 19.41 1.10 13.31
CA PRO A 352 18.62 1.94 14.22
C PRO A 352 19.05 3.40 14.22
N THR A 353 20.36 3.67 14.32
CA THR A 353 20.89 5.04 14.28
C THR A 353 20.62 5.72 12.94
N LEU A 354 20.69 4.98 11.82
CA LEU A 354 20.33 5.51 10.50
C LEU A 354 18.86 5.89 10.43
N PHE A 355 17.97 5.02 10.90
CA PHE A 355 16.52 5.23 10.85
C PHE A 355 16.09 6.41 11.70
N GLU A 356 16.64 6.54 12.91
CA GLU A 356 16.37 7.67 13.81
C GLU A 356 16.80 9.02 13.21
N ASN A 357 17.86 9.04 12.40
CA ASN A 357 18.41 10.26 11.82
C ASN A 357 17.97 10.53 10.36
N THR A 358 17.09 9.71 9.79
CA THR A 358 16.67 9.82 8.38
C THR A 358 16.22 11.21 7.98
N THR A 359 15.37 11.87 8.78
CA THR A 359 14.89 13.23 8.46
C THR A 359 16.00 14.27 8.48
N LYS A 360 16.94 14.21 9.43
CA LYS A 360 18.12 15.09 9.48
C LYS A 360 19.04 14.86 8.28
N ASN A 361 19.23 13.61 7.89
CA ASN A 361 20.04 13.22 6.75
C ASN A 361 19.44 13.74 5.43
N LEU A 362 18.12 13.60 5.26
CA LEU A 362 17.38 14.16 4.13
C LEU A 362 17.49 15.68 4.06
N GLU A 363 17.31 16.37 5.20
CA GLU A 363 17.45 17.82 5.31
C GLU A 363 18.85 18.28 4.86
N ARG A 364 19.91 17.64 5.36
CA ARG A 364 21.30 17.91 4.97
C ARG A 364 21.52 17.73 3.48
N THR A 365 21.06 16.61 2.92
CA THR A 365 21.25 16.29 1.50
C THR A 365 20.50 17.28 0.61
N ALA A 366 19.24 17.59 0.94
CA ALA A 366 18.45 18.57 0.19
C ALA A 366 19.05 19.98 0.24
N GLU A 367 19.60 20.41 1.38
CA GLU A 367 20.30 21.70 1.51
C GLU A 367 21.52 21.77 0.59
N ASN A 368 22.33 20.70 0.53
CA ASN A 368 23.52 20.66 -0.32
C ASN A 368 23.15 20.64 -1.81
N ILE A 369 22.14 19.87 -2.21
CA ILE A 369 21.61 19.88 -3.58
C ILE A 369 21.12 21.28 -3.96
N ALA A 370 20.33 21.91 -3.09
CA ALA A 370 19.83 23.27 -3.33
C ALA A 370 20.97 24.28 -3.53
N LYS A 371 22.06 24.18 -2.75
CA LYS A 371 23.27 25.00 -2.96
C LYS A 371 23.90 24.79 -4.33
N LEU A 372 23.96 23.55 -4.83
CA LEU A 372 24.51 23.27 -6.17
C LEU A 372 23.71 23.97 -7.28
N THR A 373 22.39 24.12 -7.13
CA THR A 373 21.56 24.85 -8.11
C THR A 373 21.78 26.37 -8.14
N LEU A 374 22.61 26.92 -7.23
CA LEU A 374 23.05 28.31 -7.30
C LEU A 374 24.22 28.51 -8.27
N ILE A 375 24.89 27.43 -8.69
CA ILE A 375 25.99 27.52 -9.66
C ILE A 375 25.43 28.03 -10.99
N GLY A 376 26.03 29.10 -11.52
CA GLY A 376 25.63 29.70 -12.79
C GLY A 376 24.43 30.65 -12.72
N LYS A 377 23.99 31.05 -11.52
CA LYS A 377 23.10 32.21 -11.32
C LYS A 377 23.88 33.49 -11.06
#